data_AF-A0A536U8F0-F1
#
_entry.id   AF-A0A536U8F0-F1
#
_cell.length_a   1.000
_cell.length_b   1.000
_cell.length_c   1.000
_cell.angle_alpha   90.00
_cell.angle_beta   90.00
_cell.angle_gamma   90.00
#
_symmetry.space_group_name_H-M   'P 1'
#
loop_
_entity.id
_entity.type
_entity.pdbx_description
1 polymer ?
#
loop_
_entity_poly.entity_id
_entity_poly.type
_entity_poly.pdbx_seq_one_letter_code
_entity_poly.pdbx_strand_id
1 'polypeptide(L)' 'MKEGTIVQCIGAVIDVEFSREHLPKIYDALTLEEAGLTLEVQQQLGDGIVRTICLGSSDGLRRGMKVLNSGAPIMVPV' A
#
# COMPACT_ATOMS: atom_id res chain seq x y z
N MET A 1 -2.79 13.27 4.81
CA MET A 1 -2.38 12.04 4.10
C MET A 1 -3.63 11.26 3.74
N LYS A 2 -3.61 10.50 2.65
CA LYS A 2 -4.77 9.74 2.20
C LYS A 2 -4.64 8.32 2.74
N GLU A 3 -5.61 7.90 3.55
CA GLU A 3 -5.62 6.57 4.20
C GLU A 3 -6.33 5.53 3.32
N GLY A 4 -5.75 4.34 3.29
CA GLY A 4 -6.31 3.13 2.73
C GLY A 4 -6.37 2.02 3.78
N THR A 5 -7.01 0.91 3.43
CA THR A 5 -7.18 -0.24 4.32
C THR A 5 -6.83 -1.52 3.59
N ILE A 6 -6.08 -2.42 4.24
CA ILE A 6 -5.75 -3.72 3.65
C ILE A 6 -7.02 -4.55 3.48
N VAL A 7 -7.26 -5.06 2.27
CA VAL A 7 -8.41 -5.93 1.96
C VAL A 7 -7.99 -7.37 1.65
N GLN A 8 -6.73 -7.61 1.28
CA GLN A 8 -6.20 -8.95 1.01
C GLN A 8 -4.68 -9.03 1.25
N CYS A 9 -4.22 -10.15 1.80
CA CYS A 9 -2.79 -10.47 1.98
C CYS A 9 -2.50 -11.85 1.37
N ILE A 10 -1.63 -11.92 0.36
CA ILE A 10 -1.16 -13.16 -0.26
C ILE A 10 0.37 -13.10 -0.36
N GLY A 11 1.06 -13.60 0.68
CA GLY A 11 2.51 -13.42 0.81
C GLY A 11 2.88 -11.93 0.76
N ALA A 12 3.87 -11.59 -0.07
CA ALA A 12 4.28 -10.20 -0.27
C ALA A 12 3.29 -9.36 -1.11
N VAL A 13 2.26 -9.97 -1.71
CA VAL A 13 1.25 -9.25 -2.50
C VAL A 13 0.13 -8.81 -1.56
N ILE A 14 -0.01 -7.49 -1.41
CA ILE A 14 -1.01 -6.88 -0.51
C ILE A 14 -1.93 -6.00 -1.35
N ASP A 15 -3.23 -6.26 -1.30
CA ASP A 15 -4.23 -5.39 -1.93
C ASP A 15 -4.78 -4.42 -0.88
N VAL A 16 -4.81 -3.14 -1.23
CA VAL A 16 -5.21 -2.03 -0.36
C VAL A 16 -6.32 -1.24 -1.04
N GLU A 17 -7.41 -1.00 -0.32
CA GLU A 17 -8.52 -0.17 -0.79
C GLU A 17 -8.34 1.27 -0.30
N PHE A 18 -8.48 2.22 -1.23
CA PHE A 18 -8.53 3.65 -0.98
C PHE A 18 -9.85 4.22 -1.51
N SER A 19 -10.27 5.37 -0.98
CA SER A 19 -11.38 6.12 -1.60
C SER A 19 -11.00 6.53 -3.02
N ARG A 20 -11.95 6.51 -3.96
CA ARG A 20 -11.71 6.76 -5.39
C ARG A 20 -11.05 8.12 -5.69
N GLU A 21 -11.34 9.16 -4.91
CA GLU A 21 -10.73 10.50 -5.04
C GLU A 21 -9.24 10.53 -4.65
N HIS A 22 -8.78 9.47 -4.02
CA HIS A 22 -7.50 9.38 -3.32
C HIS A 22 -6.68 8.17 -3.76
N LEU A 23 -7.00 7.59 -4.92
CA LEU A 23 -6.34 6.42 -5.46
C LEU A 23 -4.84 6.72 -5.72
N PRO A 24 -3.92 5.95 -5.11
CA PRO A 24 -2.50 6.05 -5.40
C PRO A 24 -2.17 5.74 -6.85
N LYS A 25 -1.11 6.36 -7.39
CA LYS A 25 -0.58 6.02 -8.71
C LYS A 25 0.23 4.74 -8.64
N ILE A 26 0.41 4.11 -9.81
CA ILE A 26 1.39 3.03 -9.95
C ILE A 26 2.78 3.59 -9.61
N TYR A 27 3.54 2.80 -8.86
CA TYR A 27 4.84 3.12 -8.24
C TYR A 27 4.81 4.08 -7.06
N ASP A 28 3.64 4.57 -6.61
CA ASP A 28 3.59 5.30 -5.34
C ASP A 28 3.98 4.36 -4.17
N ALA A 29 4.76 4.90 -3.24
CA ALA A 29 5.07 4.25 -1.99
C ALA A 29 3.90 4.41 -1.02
N LEU A 30 3.54 3.33 -0.34
CA LEU A 30 2.61 3.31 0.77
C LEU A 30 3.34 2.92 2.05
N THR A 31 2.88 3.44 3.19
CA THR A 31 3.48 3.18 4.50
C THR A 31 2.49 2.52 5.44
N LEU A 32 2.89 1.43 6.07
CA LEU A 32 2.22 0.83 7.22
C LEU A 32 3.00 1.23 8.48
N GLU A 33 2.58 2.32 9.12
CA GLU A 33 3.26 2.84 10.32
C GLU A 33 3.29 1.80 11.46
N GLU A 34 2.19 1.09 11.69
CA GLU A 34 2.09 0.04 12.72
C GLU A 34 3.14 -1.07 12.55
N ALA A 35 3.59 -1.33 11.32
CA ALA A 35 4.55 -2.37 10.98
C ALA A 35 5.93 -1.82 10.59
N GLY A 36 6.12 -0.49 10.56
CA GLY A 36 7.35 0.13 10.06
C GLY A 36 7.72 -0.31 8.64
N LEU A 37 6.72 -0.54 7.79
CA LEU A 37 6.86 -1.26 6.54
C LEU A 37 6.42 -0.40 5.35
N THR A 38 7.10 -0.58 4.22
CA THR A 38 6.76 0.09 2.95
C THR A 38 6.16 -0.90 1.96
N LEU A 39 5.10 -0.49 1.28
CA LEU A 39 4.54 -1.19 0.12
C LEU A 39 4.74 -0.30 -1.12
N GLU A 40 4.90 -0.91 -2.28
CA GLU A 40 4.91 -0.18 -3.55
C GLU A 40 3.73 -0.60 -4.42
N VAL A 41 2.99 0.38 -4.95
CA VAL A 41 1.85 0.11 -5.83
C VAL A 41 2.34 -0.43 -7.17
N GLN A 42 1.84 -1.60 -7.58
CA GLN A 42 2.17 -2.23 -8.87
C GLN A 42 1.03 -2.14 -9.88
N GLN A 43 -0.22 -2.14 -9.41
CA GLN A 43 -1.38 -2.16 -10.28
C GLN A 43 -2.59 -1.51 -9.60
N GLN A 44 -3.44 -0.86 -10.39
CA GLN A 44 -4.79 -0.48 -9.99
C GLN A 44 -5.77 -1.55 -10.48
N LEU A 45 -6.51 -2.18 -9.58
CA LEU A 45 -7.43 -3.29 -9.90
C LEU A 45 -8.85 -2.82 -10.23
N GLY A 46 -9.18 -1.57 -9.93
CA GLY A 46 -10.54 -1.03 -9.99
C GLY A 46 -11.16 -0.90 -8.60
N ASP A 47 -12.32 -0.23 -8.52
CA ASP A 47 -13.08 -0.05 -7.28
C ASP A 47 -12.32 0.53 -6.09
N GLY A 48 -11.28 1.34 -6.35
CA GLY A 48 -10.46 1.91 -5.28
C GLY A 48 -9.34 0.99 -4.79
N ILE A 49 -9.23 -0.22 -5.33
CA ILE A 49 -8.24 -1.22 -4.92
C ILE A 49 -6.96 -1.07 -5.74
N VAL A 50 -5.84 -1.03 -5.04
CA VAL A 50 -4.49 -1.14 -5.60
C VAL A 50 -3.82 -2.42 -5.13
N ARG A 51 -3.13 -3.10 -6.04
CA ARG A 51 -2.22 -4.19 -5.72
C ARG A 51 -0.84 -3.65 -5.47
N THR A 52 -0.26 -4.05 -4.36
CA THR A 52 1.06 -3.60 -3.93
C THR A 52 1.99 -4.78 -3.64
N ILE A 53 3.29 -4.51 -3.66
CA ILE A 53 4.32 -5.44 -3.18
C ILE A 53 4.89 -4.88 -1.89
N CYS A 54 4.92 -5.74 -0.87
CA CYS A 54 5.54 -5.48 0.42
C CYS A 54 7.07 -5.55 0.33
N LEU A 55 7.75 -4.48 0.76
CA LEU A 55 9.22 -4.38 0.78
C LEU A 55 9.78 -4.75 2.15
N GLY A 56 9.49 -5.98 2.56
CA GLY A 56 9.87 -6.54 3.84
C GLY A 56 9.07 -7.81 4.15
N SER A 57 9.12 -8.27 5.40
CA SER A 57 8.29 -9.40 5.81
C SER A 57 6.81 -9.00 5.83
N SER A 58 5.96 -9.86 5.26
CA SER A 58 4.50 -9.75 5.33
C SER A 58 3.89 -10.41 6.57
N ASP A 59 4.72 -10.90 7.50
CA ASP A 59 4.27 -11.58 8.70
C ASP A 59 3.46 -10.64 9.59
N GLY A 60 2.30 -11.10 10.06
CA GLY A 60 1.41 -10.31 10.93
C GLY A 60 0.55 -9.27 10.20
N LEU A 61 0.75 -9.06 8.89
CA LEU A 61 -0.14 -8.24 8.08
C LEU A 61 -1.52 -8.88 7.97
N ARG A 62 -2.56 -8.08 8.21
CA ARG A 62 -3.95 -8.54 8.19
C ARG A 62 -4.87 -7.49 7.60
N ARG A 63 -6.01 -7.96 7.12
CA ARG A 63 -7.11 -7.11 6.66
C ARG A 63 -7.52 -6.11 7.75
N GLY A 64 -7.91 -4.91 7.34
CA GLY A 64 -8.32 -3.84 8.24
C GLY A 64 -7.18 -2.93 8.72
N MET A 65 -5.91 -3.32 8.55
CA MET A 65 -4.79 -2.44 8.89
C MET A 65 -4.78 -1.19 8.02
N LYS A 66 -4.38 -0.06 8.61
CA LYS A 66 -4.32 1.24 7.94
C LYS A 66 -3.03 1.40 7.16
N VAL A 67 -3.16 2.01 5.99
CA VAL A 67 -2.07 2.22 5.04
C VAL A 67 -2.10 3.68 4.60
N LEU A 68 -0.96 4.35 4.60
CA LEU A 68 -0.85 5.74 4.19
C LEU A 68 -0.25 5.82 2.78
N ASN A 69 -0.88 6.61 1.90
CA ASN A 69 -0.27 6.96 0.63
C ASN A 69 0.70 8.13 0.81
N SER A 70 1.97 7.93 0.43
CA SER A 70 2.99 8.98 0.43
C SER A 70 2.80 10.01 -0.70
N GLY A 71 2.13 9.62 -1.79
CA GLY A 71 1.91 10.44 -2.97
C GLY A 71 3.14 10.59 -3.88
N ALA A 72 4.20 9.84 -3.62
CA ALA A 72 5.42 9.82 -4.41
C ALA A 72 5.99 8.38 -4.48
N PRO A 73 6.87 8.08 -5.44
CA PRO A 73 7.62 6.84 -5.43
C PRO A 73 8.56 6.72 -4.23
N ILE A 74 9.13 5.53 -4.06
CA ILE A 74 10.18 5.31 -3.07
C ILE A 74 11.39 6.19 -3.41
N MET A 75 11.82 6.98 -2.43
CA MET A 75 12.94 7.91 -2.57
C MET A 75 14.16 7.38 -1.84
N VAL A 76 15.33 7.49 -2.48
CA VAL A 76 16.64 7.14 -1.90
C VAL A 76 17.57 8.35 -1.95
N PRO A 77 18.42 8.58 -0.93
CA PRO A 77 19.40 9.64 -0.95
C PRO A 77 20.46 9.39 -2.02
N VAL A 78 21.02 10.47 -2.57
CA VAL A 78 22.09 10.47 -3.58
C VAL A 78 23.34 11.15 -3.06
#